data_AF-A0AAD7BTX4-F1
#
_entry.id   AF-A0AAD7BTX4-F1
#
_cell.length_a   1.000
_cell.length_b   1.000
_cell.length_c   1.000
_cell.angle_alpha   90.00
_cell.angle_beta   90.00
_cell.angle_gamma   90.00
#
_symmetry.space_group_name_H-M   'P 1'
#
loop_
_entity.id
_entity.type
_entity.pdbx_description
1 polymer ?
#
loop_
_entity_poly.entity_id
_entity_poly.type
_entity_poly.pdbx_seq_one_letter_code
_entity_poly.pdbx_strand_id
1 'polypeptide(L)'
;MLVTLTFLLFNAPVLYAAKVIFCQDPSIRYSPGWYAGYSTPTQDIYLETNDTDAASLRLVLPSNATSVEYVGYKRAGGSLYGYCIDCENDGSYELQTVNASDPSVGTDEAAALQSIIFTMTLDPSKQHTLVVYNLPDQQFNNSGKINLDHLLVQVPDSNVPDETTAGPRIYHRRIINLLTHILQIPRP
;
A
#
# COMPACT_ATOMS: atom_id res chain seq x y z
N MET A 1 32.57 30.65 39.13
CA MET A 1 32.26 29.21 38.98
C MET A 1 31.07 29.12 38.03
N LEU A 2 31.31 28.77 36.77
CA LEU A 2 30.30 28.77 35.71
C LEU A 2 29.65 27.39 35.67
N VAL A 3 28.34 27.30 35.96
CA VAL A 3 27.59 26.04 35.93
C VAL A 3 27.02 25.88 34.52
N THR A 4 27.61 25.00 33.72
CA THR A 4 27.06 24.59 32.42
C THR A 4 25.86 23.69 32.64
N LEU A 5 24.67 24.20 32.29
CA LEU A 5 23.42 23.47 32.30
C LEU A 5 23.35 22.61 31.02
N THR A 6 23.65 21.32 31.15
CA THR A 6 23.52 20.37 30.04
C THR A 6 22.04 20.03 29.85
N PHE A 7 21.40 20.61 28.83
CA PHE A 7 20.07 20.20 28.39
C PHE A 7 20.17 18.78 27.81
N LEU A 8 19.66 17.79 28.55
CA LEU A 8 19.38 16.47 28.02
C LEU A 8 18.17 16.61 27.09
N LEU A 9 18.40 16.57 25.78
CA LEU A 9 17.33 16.41 24.80
C LEU A 9 16.73 15.01 24.98
N PHE A 10 15.59 14.93 25.66
CA PHE A 10 14.78 13.72 25.66
C PHE A 10 14.16 13.58 24.28
N ASN A 11 14.59 12.57 23.51
CA ASN A 11 13.88 12.16 22.31
C ASN A 11 12.54 11.55 22.74
N ALA A 12 11.45 12.31 22.61
CA ALA A 12 10.11 11.76 22.77
C ALA A 12 9.87 10.69 21.69
N PRO A 13 9.24 9.55 22.03
CA PRO A 13 8.92 8.53 21.04
C PRO A 13 7.89 9.08 20.05
N VAL A 14 8.24 9.09 18.76
CA VAL A 14 7.30 9.40 17.68
C VAL A 14 6.33 8.23 17.54
N LEU A 15 5.04 8.50 17.70
CA LEU A 15 3.97 7.53 17.46
C LEU A 15 3.55 7.56 15.98
N TYR A 16 3.23 6.39 15.44
CA TYR A 16 2.81 6.21 14.05
C TYR A 16 1.39 5.66 13.98
N ALA A 17 0.59 6.20 13.07
CA ALA A 17 -0.72 5.70 12.70
C ALA A 17 -0.65 5.02 11.32
N ALA A 18 -1.25 3.84 11.22
CA ALA A 18 -1.41 3.14 9.95
C ALA A 18 -2.71 3.59 9.27
N LYS A 19 -2.61 4.13 8.06
CA LYS A 19 -3.75 4.40 7.18
C LYS A 19 -3.88 3.28 6.15
N VAL A 20 -5.07 2.70 6.06
CA VAL A 20 -5.42 1.71 5.04
C VAL A 20 -6.04 2.43 3.85
N ILE A 21 -5.55 2.15 2.63
CA ILE A 21 -6.09 2.66 1.37
C ILE A 21 -6.50 1.45 0.52
N PHE A 22 -7.80 1.17 0.43
CA PHE A 22 -8.32 0.02 -0.32
C PHE A 22 -8.23 0.23 -1.83
N CYS A 23 -8.24 -0.85 -2.61
CA CYS A 23 -8.20 -0.80 -4.08
C CYS A 23 -9.37 -0.02 -4.71
N GLN A 24 -10.47 0.19 -3.99
CA GLN A 24 -11.61 0.98 -4.44
C GLN A 24 -11.49 2.48 -4.08
N ASP A 25 -10.41 2.88 -3.41
CA ASP A 25 -10.23 4.25 -2.96
C ASP A 25 -10.14 5.20 -4.18
N PRO A 26 -10.97 6.26 -4.23
CA PRO A 26 -11.03 7.17 -5.37
C PRO A 26 -9.78 8.04 -5.54
N SER A 27 -8.80 7.98 -4.64
CA SER A 27 -7.49 8.62 -4.82
C SER A 27 -6.56 7.81 -5.72
N ILE A 28 -6.81 6.50 -5.92
CA ILE A 28 -6.03 5.67 -6.83
C ILE A 28 -6.48 5.95 -8.27
N ARG A 29 -5.52 6.05 -9.17
CA ARG A 29 -5.71 6.24 -10.61
C ARG A 29 -5.22 4.99 -11.33
N TYR A 30 -6.14 4.22 -11.88
CA TYR A 30 -5.84 3.04 -12.68
C TYR A 30 -5.76 3.41 -14.15
N SER A 31 -4.82 2.81 -14.88
CA SER A 31 -4.85 2.76 -16.33
C SER A 31 -6.07 1.94 -16.82
N PRO A 32 -6.35 1.89 -18.12
CA PRO A 32 -7.22 0.87 -18.69
C PRO A 32 -6.73 -0.56 -18.37
N GLY A 33 -7.64 -1.55 -18.41
CA GLY A 33 -7.31 -2.97 -18.27
C GLY A 33 -7.45 -3.56 -16.86
N TRP A 34 -7.89 -2.77 -15.88
CA TRP A 34 -8.16 -3.26 -14.52
C TRP A 34 -9.59 -3.76 -14.36
N TYR A 35 -9.77 -4.83 -13.60
CA TYR A 35 -11.06 -5.41 -13.30
C TYR A 35 -11.09 -5.99 -11.87
N ALA A 36 -12.29 -6.19 -11.33
CA ALA A 36 -12.46 -6.70 -9.98
C ALA A 36 -12.30 -8.23 -9.93
N GLY A 37 -11.50 -8.69 -8.98
CA GLY A 37 -11.42 -10.08 -8.56
C GLY A 37 -12.03 -10.27 -7.16
N TYR A 38 -12.28 -11.53 -6.80
CA TYR A 38 -12.83 -11.90 -5.50
C TYR A 38 -11.96 -12.97 -4.87
N SER A 39 -11.56 -12.74 -3.62
CA SER A 39 -10.84 -13.73 -2.82
C SER A 39 -11.86 -14.61 -2.12
N THR A 40 -11.90 -15.91 -2.37
CA THR A 40 -12.86 -16.80 -1.69
C THR A 40 -12.60 -17.00 -0.19
N PRO A 41 -11.35 -16.99 0.33
CA PRO A 41 -11.07 -17.17 1.74
C PRO A 41 -11.50 -15.97 2.57
N THR A 42 -11.39 -14.76 2.02
CA THR A 42 -11.67 -13.49 2.73
C THR A 42 -12.99 -12.86 2.32
N GLN A 43 -13.52 -13.22 1.16
CA GLN A 43 -14.65 -12.55 0.50
C GLN A 43 -14.39 -11.08 0.15
N ASP A 44 -13.12 -10.68 0.14
CA ASP A 44 -12.70 -9.32 -0.18
C ASP A 44 -12.60 -9.09 -1.70
N ILE A 45 -12.81 -7.82 -2.07
CA ILE A 45 -12.66 -7.34 -3.44
C ILE A 45 -11.25 -6.79 -3.59
N TYR A 46 -10.55 -7.27 -4.60
CA TYR A 46 -9.29 -6.70 -5.06
C TYR A 46 -9.42 -6.29 -6.53
N LEU A 47 -8.55 -5.40 -6.98
CA LEU A 47 -8.44 -5.05 -8.40
C LEU A 47 -7.23 -5.72 -9.01
N GLU A 48 -7.35 -6.17 -10.25
CA GLU A 48 -6.28 -6.86 -10.95
C GLU A 48 -6.25 -6.54 -12.43
N THR A 49 -5.12 -6.86 -13.06
CA THR A 49 -4.93 -6.73 -14.50
C THR A 49 -3.95 -7.77 -14.99
N ASN A 50 -4.16 -8.24 -16.22
CA ASN A 50 -3.26 -9.12 -16.97
C ASN A 50 -2.63 -8.42 -18.19
N ASP A 51 -2.90 -7.12 -18.36
CA ASP A 51 -2.32 -6.30 -19.42
C ASP A 51 -0.89 -5.91 -19.00
N THR A 52 0.11 -6.31 -19.79
CA THR A 52 1.54 -6.08 -19.51
C THR A 52 2.15 -4.95 -20.34
N ASP A 53 1.38 -4.35 -21.26
CA ASP A 53 1.88 -3.36 -22.21
C ASP A 53 1.78 -1.93 -21.66
N ALA A 54 0.80 -1.66 -20.80
CA ALA A 54 0.60 -0.31 -20.23
C ALA A 54 -0.08 -0.28 -18.86
N ALA A 55 -0.39 -1.44 -18.26
CA ALA A 55 -1.21 -1.44 -17.06
C ALA A 55 -0.44 -0.91 -15.85
N SER A 56 -0.99 0.14 -15.24
CA SER A 56 -0.40 0.80 -14.08
C SER A 56 -1.47 1.32 -13.14
N LEU A 57 -1.07 1.55 -11.89
CA LEU A 57 -1.82 2.36 -10.94
C LEU A 57 -0.91 3.46 -10.39
N ARG A 58 -1.52 4.60 -10.07
CA ARG A 58 -0.84 5.77 -9.52
C ARG A 58 -1.61 6.29 -8.31
N LEU A 59 -0.89 6.63 -7.25
CA LEU A 59 -1.46 7.20 -6.03
C LEU A 59 -0.54 8.26 -5.45
N VAL A 60 -1.10 9.43 -5.12
CA VAL A 60 -0.44 10.41 -4.27
C VAL A 60 -0.62 9.97 -2.82
N LEU A 61 0.48 9.70 -2.13
CA LEU A 61 0.45 9.21 -0.76
C LEU A 61 0.01 10.33 0.21
N PRO A 62 -0.51 10.02 1.40
CA PRO A 62 -0.71 11.01 2.46
C PRO A 62 0.58 11.80 2.75
N SER A 63 0.44 13.09 3.06
CA SER A 63 1.59 13.90 3.51
C SER A 63 2.21 13.30 4.77
N ASN A 64 3.53 13.44 4.90
CA ASN A 64 4.33 12.86 5.99
C ASN A 64 4.32 11.32 6.05
N ALA A 65 3.94 10.63 4.98
CA ALA A 65 4.08 9.18 4.93
C ALA A 65 5.54 8.75 5.13
N THR A 66 5.77 7.77 6.00
CA THR A 66 7.12 7.23 6.30
C THR A 66 7.34 5.84 5.73
N SER A 67 6.27 5.10 5.46
CA SER A 67 6.36 3.84 4.72
C SER A 67 5.06 3.52 4.01
N VAL A 68 5.17 2.69 2.97
CA VAL A 68 4.05 2.06 2.29
C VAL A 68 4.31 0.57 2.15
N GLU A 69 3.30 -0.24 2.46
CA GLU A 69 3.24 -1.66 2.15
C GLU A 69 2.18 -1.88 1.09
N TYR A 70 2.57 -2.52 -0.01
CA TYR A 70 1.65 -2.91 -1.06
C TYR A 70 1.15 -4.32 -0.78
N VAL A 71 -0.16 -4.45 -0.52
CA VAL A 71 -0.77 -5.73 -0.17
C VAL A 71 -1.61 -6.25 -1.33
N GLY A 72 -1.35 -7.50 -1.68
CA GLY A 72 -2.04 -8.22 -2.75
C GLY A 72 -1.97 -9.71 -2.52
N TYR A 73 -2.00 -10.49 -3.59
CA TYR A 73 -2.04 -11.94 -3.58
C TYR A 73 -0.92 -12.49 -4.47
N LYS A 74 -0.14 -13.43 -3.94
CA LYS A 74 0.84 -14.21 -4.73
C LYS A 74 0.13 -15.25 -5.59
N ARG A 75 0.72 -15.65 -6.72
CA ARG A 75 0.07 -16.52 -7.72
C ARG A 75 1.01 -17.52 -8.36
N ALA A 76 0.48 -18.64 -8.85
CA ALA A 76 1.26 -19.70 -9.50
C ALA A 76 1.91 -19.31 -10.85
N GLY A 77 1.48 -18.19 -11.46
CA GLY A 77 1.92 -17.75 -12.79
C GLY A 77 2.66 -16.41 -12.77
N GLY A 78 2.94 -15.89 -13.97
CA GLY A 78 3.68 -14.63 -14.16
C GLY A 78 3.07 -13.47 -13.36
N SER A 79 3.87 -12.90 -12.46
CA SER A 79 3.43 -11.86 -11.54
C SER A 79 4.60 -10.95 -11.18
N LEU A 80 5.13 -10.27 -12.20
CA LEU A 80 6.23 -9.35 -12.05
C LEU A 80 5.71 -7.91 -11.92
N TYR A 81 5.93 -7.31 -10.75
CA TYR A 81 5.55 -5.94 -10.48
C TYR A 81 6.76 -5.04 -10.74
N GLY A 82 6.53 -3.91 -11.41
CA GLY A 82 7.43 -2.77 -11.41
C GLY A 82 6.88 -1.69 -10.50
N TYR A 83 7.71 -1.01 -9.69
CA TYR A 83 7.24 0.11 -8.88
C TYR A 83 8.29 1.21 -8.77
N CYS A 84 7.81 2.45 -8.61
CA CYS A 84 8.65 3.61 -8.39
C CYS A 84 7.94 4.68 -7.54
N ILE A 85 8.75 5.46 -6.83
CA ILE A 85 8.30 6.65 -6.08
C ILE A 85 8.83 7.88 -6.80
N ASP A 86 7.97 8.87 -6.97
CA ASP A 86 8.29 10.18 -7.58
C ASP A 86 8.88 10.08 -8.99
N CYS A 87 8.57 9.00 -9.69
CA CYS A 87 8.85 8.84 -11.10
C CYS A 87 7.89 9.73 -11.91
N GLU A 88 8.28 10.99 -12.09
CA GLU A 88 7.74 11.81 -13.17
C GLU A 88 8.42 11.43 -14.50
N ASN A 89 7.85 11.85 -15.63
CA ASN A 89 8.18 11.39 -16.98
C ASN A 89 9.60 11.79 -17.50
N ASP A 90 10.54 12.13 -16.63
CA ASP A 90 11.88 12.61 -17.00
C ASP A 90 12.85 11.48 -17.41
N GLY A 91 12.39 10.22 -17.37
CA GLY A 91 13.07 9.09 -18.01
C GLY A 91 14.31 8.57 -17.27
N SER A 92 14.61 9.11 -16.09
CA SER A 92 15.73 8.69 -15.24
C SER A 92 15.29 8.11 -13.89
N TYR A 93 14.08 7.55 -13.81
CA TYR A 93 13.64 6.89 -12.58
C TYR A 93 14.16 5.45 -12.52
N GLU A 94 14.57 5.03 -11.33
CA GLU A 94 14.93 3.64 -11.06
C GLU A 94 13.67 2.84 -10.78
N LEU A 95 13.24 2.06 -11.77
CA LEU A 95 12.14 1.12 -11.61
C LEU A 95 12.60 -0.07 -10.77
N GLN A 96 12.01 -0.25 -9.60
CA GLN A 96 12.23 -1.43 -8.78
C GLN A 96 11.32 -2.55 -9.26
N THR A 97 11.78 -3.81 -9.19
CA THR A 97 10.98 -4.96 -9.61
C THR A 97 10.82 -5.97 -8.49
N VAL A 98 9.63 -6.57 -8.36
CA VAL A 98 9.38 -7.67 -7.42
C VAL A 98 8.57 -8.78 -8.09
N ASN A 99 9.03 -10.02 -7.91
CA ASN A 99 8.36 -11.21 -8.40
C ASN A 99 7.42 -11.74 -7.30
N ALA A 100 6.11 -11.73 -7.57
CA ALA A 100 5.07 -12.28 -6.71
C ALA A 100 4.55 -13.64 -7.20
N SER A 101 5.25 -14.26 -8.15
CA SER A 101 5.01 -15.65 -8.53
C SER A 101 5.39 -16.56 -7.37
N ASP A 102 4.50 -17.47 -7.02
CA ASP A 102 4.66 -18.47 -5.99
C ASP A 102 4.09 -19.81 -6.49
N PRO A 103 4.95 -20.76 -6.90
CA PRO A 103 4.51 -22.04 -7.43
C PRO A 103 3.86 -22.94 -6.36
N SER A 104 3.94 -22.59 -5.08
CA SER A 104 3.25 -23.30 -4.00
C SER A 104 1.78 -22.90 -3.86
N VAL A 105 1.40 -21.74 -4.40
CA VAL A 105 0.00 -21.35 -4.54
C VAL A 105 -0.60 -22.20 -5.66
N GLY A 106 -1.73 -22.86 -5.39
CA GLY A 106 -2.42 -23.63 -6.43
C GLY A 106 -2.82 -22.77 -7.63
N THR A 107 -3.13 -23.41 -8.75
CA THR A 107 -3.64 -22.70 -9.95
C THR A 107 -5.05 -22.14 -9.75
N ASP A 108 -5.72 -22.53 -8.67
CA ASP A 108 -6.99 -21.94 -8.27
C ASP A 108 -6.74 -20.57 -7.64
N GLU A 109 -7.01 -19.50 -8.39
CA GLU A 109 -6.84 -18.11 -7.93
C GLU A 109 -7.66 -17.81 -6.67
N ALA A 110 -8.70 -18.60 -6.42
CA ALA A 110 -9.48 -18.57 -5.21
C ALA A 110 -8.64 -18.89 -3.96
N ALA A 111 -7.61 -19.73 -4.06
CA ALA A 111 -6.80 -20.15 -2.91
C ALA A 111 -5.58 -19.24 -2.65
N ALA A 112 -5.41 -18.15 -3.40
CA ALA A 112 -4.28 -17.25 -3.25
C ALA A 112 -4.27 -16.58 -1.86
N LEU A 113 -3.15 -16.66 -1.16
CA LEU A 113 -2.97 -16.03 0.14
C LEU A 113 -2.59 -14.57 -0.03
N GLN A 114 -3.26 -13.71 0.75
CA GLN A 114 -2.89 -12.30 0.85
C GLN A 114 -1.45 -12.20 1.39
N SER A 115 -0.66 -11.29 0.83
CA SER A 115 0.75 -11.12 1.11
C SER A 115 1.16 -9.67 0.90
N ILE A 116 2.16 -9.23 1.67
CA ILE A 116 2.89 -8.01 1.36
C ILE A 116 3.75 -8.31 0.14
N ILE A 117 3.48 -7.62 -0.97
CA ILE A 117 4.22 -7.77 -2.22
C ILE A 117 5.54 -7.02 -2.13
N PHE A 118 5.50 -5.77 -1.64
CA PHE A 118 6.70 -4.99 -1.35
C PHE A 118 6.45 -3.97 -0.23
N THR A 119 7.54 -3.51 0.37
CA THR A 119 7.55 -2.44 1.39
C THR A 119 8.56 -1.39 0.98
N MET A 120 8.22 -0.12 1.19
CA MET A 120 9.09 1.01 0.94
C MET A 120 9.14 1.94 2.14
N THR A 121 10.32 2.51 2.39
CA THR A 121 10.50 3.62 3.33
C THR A 121 10.52 4.93 2.55
N LEU A 122 9.96 5.97 3.14
CA LEU A 122 9.70 7.27 2.50
C LEU A 122 10.28 8.41 3.35
N ASP A 123 10.57 9.54 2.70
CA ASP A 123 11.00 10.77 3.35
C ASP A 123 9.77 11.58 3.77
N PRO A 124 9.42 11.64 5.07
CA PRO A 124 8.20 12.31 5.51
C PRO A 124 8.22 13.83 5.24
N SER A 125 9.36 14.42 4.88
CA SER A 125 9.42 15.84 4.52
C SER A 125 8.89 16.14 3.11
N LYS A 126 8.60 15.11 2.31
CA LYS A 126 8.18 15.23 0.91
C LYS A 126 6.80 14.65 0.66
N GLN A 127 6.15 15.18 -0.36
CA GLN A 127 4.92 14.63 -0.90
C GLN A 127 5.30 13.57 -1.94
N HIS A 128 4.94 12.31 -1.67
CA HIS A 128 5.31 11.19 -2.55
C HIS A 128 4.18 10.75 -3.47
N THR A 129 4.54 10.29 -4.67
CA THR A 129 3.64 9.60 -5.60
C THR A 129 4.15 8.19 -5.88
N LEU A 130 3.34 7.18 -5.58
CA LEU A 130 3.60 5.79 -5.94
C LEU A 130 3.03 5.50 -7.33
N VAL A 131 3.82 4.81 -8.15
CA VAL A 131 3.36 4.17 -9.38
C VAL A 131 3.74 2.69 -9.36
N VAL A 132 2.81 1.82 -9.73
CA VAL A 132 3.03 0.37 -9.86
C VAL A 132 2.59 -0.08 -11.25
N TYR A 133 3.37 -0.96 -11.87
CA TYR A 133 3.23 -1.46 -13.23
C TYR A 133 3.11 -2.98 -13.24
N ASN A 134 2.34 -3.50 -14.18
CA ASN A 134 2.37 -4.91 -14.54
C ASN A 134 3.48 -5.12 -15.59
N LEU A 135 4.54 -5.83 -15.24
CA LEU A 135 5.64 -6.10 -16.16
C LEU A 135 5.48 -7.47 -16.80
N PRO A 136 5.89 -7.64 -18.08
CA PRO A 136 5.93 -8.95 -18.70
C PRO A 136 6.93 -9.87 -18.00
N ASP A 137 6.48 -11.03 -17.54
CA ASP A 137 7.35 -12.02 -16.90
C ASP A 137 7.88 -13.03 -17.94
N GLN A 138 9.15 -12.93 -18.26
CA GLN A 138 9.82 -13.79 -19.23
C GLN A 138 9.78 -15.28 -18.83
N GLN A 139 9.68 -15.59 -17.54
CA GLN A 139 9.58 -16.98 -17.06
C GLN A 139 8.26 -17.63 -17.48
N PHE A 140 7.25 -16.82 -17.80
CA PHE A 140 5.90 -17.25 -18.14
C PHE A 140 5.46 -16.73 -19.51
N ASN A 141 6.34 -16.78 -20.51
CA ASN A 141 6.08 -16.34 -21.89
C ASN A 141 5.62 -14.88 -21.99
N ASN A 142 6.23 -13.99 -21.19
CA ASN A 142 5.87 -12.56 -21.09
C ASN A 142 4.44 -12.31 -20.59
N SER A 143 3.77 -13.30 -20.01
CA SER A 143 2.53 -13.06 -19.27
C SER A 143 2.84 -12.38 -17.94
N GLY A 144 1.90 -11.57 -17.45
CA GLY A 144 2.05 -10.89 -16.18
C GLY A 144 0.66 -10.57 -15.64
N LYS A 145 0.46 -10.84 -14.35
CA LYS A 145 -0.77 -10.52 -13.65
C LYS A 145 -0.43 -9.89 -12.31
N ILE A 146 -0.86 -8.65 -12.11
CA ILE A 146 -0.75 -7.96 -10.82
C ILE A 146 -2.13 -7.74 -10.23
N ASN A 147 -2.17 -7.56 -8.91
CA ASN A 147 -3.38 -7.24 -8.18
C ASN A 147 -3.08 -6.25 -7.06
N LEU A 148 -4.09 -5.52 -6.61
CA LEU A 148 -4.07 -4.68 -5.42
C LEU A 148 -5.30 -5.01 -4.58
N ASP A 149 -5.06 -5.35 -3.32
CA ASP A 149 -6.11 -5.42 -2.32
C ASP A 149 -6.20 -4.09 -1.56
N HIS A 150 -5.10 -3.70 -0.90
CA HIS A 150 -4.97 -2.42 -0.22
C HIS A 150 -3.50 -2.01 -0.06
N LEU A 151 -3.30 -0.75 0.36
CA LEU A 151 -2.02 -0.24 0.82
C LEU A 151 -2.11 0.05 2.32
N LEU A 152 -1.06 -0.30 3.06
CA LEU A 152 -0.85 0.15 4.43
C LEU A 152 0.18 1.27 4.42
N VAL A 153 -0.22 2.48 4.80
CA VAL A 153 0.64 3.65 4.82
C VAL A 153 0.86 4.11 6.25
N GLN A 154 2.11 4.16 6.68
CA GLN A 154 2.45 4.70 7.99
C GLN A 154 2.61 6.22 7.92
N VAL A 155 1.95 6.93 8.84
CA VAL A 155 2.02 8.39 8.97
C VAL A 155 2.26 8.72 10.45
N PRO A 156 3.14 9.66 10.82
CA PRO A 156 3.29 10.12 12.19
C PRO A 156 1.95 10.62 12.77
N ASP A 157 1.59 10.17 13.97
CA ASP A 157 0.39 10.65 14.65
C ASP A 157 0.67 12.03 15.27
N SER A 158 0.08 13.06 14.68
CA SER A 158 0.20 14.44 15.17
C SER A 158 -0.76 14.77 16.32
N ASN A 159 -1.62 13.83 16.76
CA ASN A 159 -2.69 14.08 17.73
C ASN A 159 -2.41 13.59 19.15
N VAL A 160 -1.17 13.26 19.49
CA VAL A 160 -0.83 12.91 20.87
C VAL A 160 -0.44 14.21 21.60
N PRO A 161 -1.29 14.74 22.49
CA PRO A 161 -0.87 15.84 23.35
C PRO A 161 0.34 15.38 24.15
N ASP A 162 1.40 16.19 24.12
CA ASP A 162 2.61 16.02 24.91
C ASP A 162 2.23 15.55 26.32
N GLU A 163 2.71 14.39 26.74
CA GLU A 163 2.30 13.74 28.01
C GLU A 163 2.85 14.49 29.24
N THR A 164 3.23 15.75 29.09
CA THR A 164 3.81 16.59 30.14
C THR A 164 2.77 17.36 30.96
N THR A 165 1.45 17.28 30.67
CA THR A 165 0.46 18.04 31.47
C THR A 165 -0.93 17.41 31.64
N ALA A 166 -1.08 16.10 31.56
CA ALA A 166 -2.36 15.48 31.95
C ALA A 166 -2.14 14.13 32.63
N GLY A 167 -2.57 14.03 33.89
CA GLY A 167 -2.60 12.79 34.65
C GLY A 167 -3.42 11.68 33.96
N PRO A 168 -3.39 10.45 34.51
CA PRO A 168 -3.77 9.25 33.79
C PRO A 168 -5.24 9.31 33.37
N ARG A 169 -5.50 9.43 32.06
CA ARG A 169 -6.81 9.22 31.47
C ARG A 169 -6.81 7.92 30.70
N ILE A 170 -7.58 6.96 31.22
CA ILE A 170 -7.89 5.68 30.59
C ILE A 170 -8.65 5.98 29.30
N TYR A 171 -8.02 5.75 28.13
CA TYR A 171 -8.70 5.81 26.84
C TYR A 171 -9.45 4.51 26.56
N HIS A 172 -10.77 4.59 26.51
CA HIS A 172 -11.64 3.53 26.04
C HIS A 172 -11.58 3.45 24.51
N ARG A 173 -11.11 2.31 23.98
CA ARG A 173 -11.27 1.89 22.58
C ARG A 173 -12.75 1.99 22.18
N ARG A 174 -13.10 2.83 21.22
CA ARG A 174 -14.30 2.66 20.39
C ARG A 174 -13.87 2.38 18.97
N ILE A 175 -13.85 1.09 18.62
CA ILE A 175 -13.94 0.62 17.23
C ILE A 175 -15.39 0.88 16.82
N ILE A 176 -15.62 1.79 15.87
CA ILE A 176 -16.93 2.01 15.28
C ILE A 176 -16.92 1.35 13.89
N ASN A 177 -17.81 0.37 13.74
CA ASN A 177 -18.20 -0.28 12.50
C ASN A 177 -18.58 0.75 11.43
N LEU A 178 -17.99 0.65 10.24
CA LEU A 178 -18.50 1.25 9.02
C LEU A 178 -18.83 0.13 8.03
N LEU A 179 -20.02 -0.42 8.19
CA LEU A 179 -20.63 -1.41 7.31
C LEU A 179 -22.02 -0.88 6.98
N THR A 180 -22.13 -0.09 5.90
CA THR A 180 -23.33 0.02 5.03
C THR A 180 -23.18 1.18 4.04
N HIS A 181 -22.90 0.84 2.78
CA HIS A 181 -23.54 1.34 1.54
C HIS A 181 -22.53 1.25 0.40
N ILE A 182 -22.70 0.27 -0.48
CA ILE A 182 -22.67 0.38 -1.96
C ILE A 182 -23.10 -0.99 -2.47
N LEU A 183 -24.41 -1.17 -2.64
CA LEU A 183 -24.96 -2.13 -3.58
C LEU A 183 -25.71 -1.30 -4.60
N GLN A 184 -25.07 -0.99 -5.73
CA GLN A 184 -25.71 -0.73 -7.02
C GLN A 184 -24.63 -0.48 -8.08
N ILE A 185 -24.11 -1.55 -8.66
CA ILE A 185 -23.54 -1.53 -10.01
C ILE A 185 -24.30 -2.61 -10.81
N PRO A 186 -24.93 -2.28 -11.95
CA PRO A 186 -25.63 -3.25 -12.76
C PRO A 186 -24.63 -4.15 -13.48
N ARG A 187 -24.87 -5.47 -13.45
CA ARG A 187 -24.12 -6.43 -14.28
C ARG A 187 -24.62 -6.36 -15.73
N PRO A 188 -23.74 -6.49 -16.74
CA PRO A 188 -24.13 -7.01 -18.04
C PRO A 188 -24.48 -8.50 -17.96
#